data_AF-A0AB74M4M4-F1
#
_entry.id   AF-A0AB74M4M4-F1
#
_cell.length_a   1.000
_cell.length_b   1.000
_cell.length_c   1.000
_cell.angle_alpha   90.00
_cell.angle_beta   90.00
_cell.angle_gamma   90.00
#
_symmetry.space_group_name_H-M   'P 1'
#
loop_
_entity.id
_entity.type
_entity.pdbx_description
1 polymer ?
#
loop_
_entity_poly.entity_id
_entity_poly.type
_entity_poly.pdbx_seq_one_letter_code
_entity_poly.pdbx_strand_id
1 'polypeptide(L)'
;MQVEDVAGSPTGTDTHGNVMPLRLSGSPTVAHYGWLRLEDALNALGRHDHPDLWGRLHGWSDMPFRWARKERRYVRHELRLMGRRARLRRITTELALTQLERRACTRLYKTVRTTLREAFEAGRLAAHAVHHVTGVRSPMLAPGVWLKQARPIFYTGRTVIREPGVPDQLADVVIEQSAFDRWIEAHRKAGAKNTSEAMLRRAGELIGAHERAHDYGITRDEALRLVADAAQQHGREVSERRFKKLVWAPRKAKAGRPAKTQKEQFVQHRADLFMQVAALFASSARP
;
A
#
# COMPACT_ATOMS: atom_id res chain seq x y z
N MET A 1 26.30 -33.79 -33.23
CA MET A 1 27.69 -33.28 -33.38
C MET A 1 27.57 -31.84 -33.83
N GLN A 2 27.94 -30.78 -33.12
CA GLN A 2 28.70 -30.52 -31.89
C GLN A 2 28.05 -29.24 -31.30
N VAL A 3 27.53 -29.23 -30.07
CA VAL A 3 28.15 -28.67 -28.84
C VAL A 3 29.35 -27.75 -29.06
N GLU A 4 29.20 -26.47 -28.70
CA GLU A 4 30.19 -25.77 -27.88
C GLU A 4 29.54 -24.64 -27.06
N ASP A 5 29.66 -24.80 -25.74
CA ASP A 5 29.45 -23.82 -24.68
C ASP A 5 30.62 -22.82 -24.65
N VAL A 6 30.36 -21.55 -24.32
CA VAL A 6 31.22 -20.80 -23.40
C VAL A 6 30.37 -19.92 -22.49
N ALA A 7 30.59 -20.13 -21.20
CA ALA A 7 29.97 -19.50 -20.06
C ALA A 7 30.32 -18.01 -19.87
N GLY A 8 29.45 -17.31 -19.14
CA GLY A 8 29.71 -15.97 -18.63
C GLY A 8 28.65 -15.54 -17.63
N SER A 9 28.64 -16.15 -16.44
CA SER A 9 27.98 -15.56 -15.27
C SER A 9 28.74 -14.30 -14.83
N PRO A 10 28.02 -13.28 -14.36
CA PRO A 10 28.42 -12.69 -13.09
C PRO A 10 27.28 -12.73 -12.08
N THR A 11 27.63 -13.31 -10.94
CA THR A 11 27.07 -13.10 -9.62
C THR A 11 26.80 -11.61 -9.34
N GLY A 12 25.55 -11.30 -8.99
CA GLY A 12 25.12 -10.02 -8.45
C GLY A 12 23.91 -10.24 -7.55
N THR A 13 24.15 -10.31 -6.25
CA THR A 13 23.16 -10.35 -5.18
C THR A 13 22.37 -9.03 -5.16
N ASP A 14 21.18 -9.02 -5.75
CA ASP A 14 20.16 -8.01 -5.46
C ASP A 14 19.10 -8.59 -4.53
N THR A 15 19.38 -8.48 -3.24
CA THR A 15 18.40 -8.56 -2.15
C THR A 15 17.53 -7.31 -2.13
N HIS A 16 16.60 -7.22 -3.07
CA HIS A 16 15.35 -6.50 -2.89
C HIS A 16 14.26 -7.34 -3.53
N GLY A 17 13.43 -7.96 -2.68
CA GLY A 17 12.32 -8.78 -3.11
C GLY A 17 11.45 -7.98 -4.09
N ASN A 18 11.60 -8.30 -5.38
CA ASN A 18 10.74 -7.85 -6.44
C ASN A 18 9.32 -8.28 -6.07
N VAL A 19 8.58 -7.37 -5.45
CA VAL A 19 7.14 -7.49 -5.22
C VAL A 19 6.53 -7.54 -6.62
N MET A 20 6.33 -8.73 -7.16
CA MET A 20 5.62 -8.86 -8.43
C MET A 20 4.22 -8.28 -8.21
N PRO A 21 3.85 -7.18 -8.90
CA PRO A 21 2.46 -6.77 -8.96
C PRO A 21 1.67 -7.93 -9.58
N LEU A 22 0.39 -8.06 -9.22
CA LEU A 22 -0.55 -8.97 -9.86
C LEU A 22 -0.61 -8.64 -11.37
N ARG A 23 0.33 -9.14 -12.17
CA ARG A 23 0.25 -9.08 -13.63
C ARG A 23 -0.62 -10.23 -14.07
N LEU A 24 -1.93 -9.99 -14.09
CA LEU A 24 -2.84 -10.82 -14.87
C LEU A 24 -2.45 -10.66 -16.35
N SER A 25 -2.11 -11.77 -16.98
CA SER A 25 -1.43 -11.82 -18.27
C SER A 25 -2.20 -11.15 -19.41
N GLY A 26 -1.45 -10.47 -20.29
CA GLY A 26 -1.79 -10.26 -21.70
C GLY A 26 -2.72 -9.10 -22.05
N SER A 27 -2.26 -7.86 -21.95
CA SER A 27 -2.63 -6.78 -22.88
C SER A 27 -1.68 -5.58 -22.75
N PRO A 28 -1.40 -4.85 -23.84
CA PRO A 28 -0.60 -3.64 -23.79
C PRO A 28 -1.24 -2.64 -22.84
N THR A 29 -0.52 -2.31 -21.77
CA THR A 29 -0.85 -1.23 -20.85
C THR A 29 -0.84 0.08 -21.61
N VAL A 30 -2.02 0.66 -21.88
CA VAL A 30 -2.12 2.08 -22.19
C VAL A 30 -1.58 2.82 -20.95
N ALA A 31 -0.55 3.64 -21.13
CA ALA A 31 -0.01 4.45 -20.05
C ALA A 31 -1.07 5.50 -19.66
N HIS A 32 -1.79 5.27 -18.56
CA HIS A 32 -2.77 6.22 -18.06
C HIS A 32 -2.09 7.21 -17.11
N TYR A 33 -1.46 8.26 -17.66
CA TYR A 33 -0.86 9.32 -16.84
C TYR A 33 -1.89 9.90 -15.85
N GLY A 34 -1.58 9.83 -14.56
CA GLY A 34 -2.45 10.32 -13.48
C GLY A 34 -3.58 9.38 -13.04
N TRP A 35 -3.60 8.13 -13.54
CA TRP A 35 -4.61 7.15 -13.17
C TRP A 35 -3.98 5.87 -12.65
N LEU A 36 -4.63 5.31 -11.64
CA LEU A 36 -4.27 4.06 -10.99
C LEU A 36 -5.30 3.00 -11.37
N ARG A 37 -4.87 1.84 -11.88
CA ARG A 37 -5.81 0.73 -12.11
C ARG A 37 -6.36 0.26 -10.77
N LEU A 38 -7.58 -0.27 -10.76
CA LEU A 38 -8.22 -0.78 -9.55
C LEU A 38 -7.36 -1.84 -8.84
N GLU A 39 -6.68 -2.70 -9.59
CA GLU A 39 -5.77 -3.72 -9.04
C GLU A 39 -4.54 -3.08 -8.39
N ASP A 40 -3.98 -2.04 -9.02
CA ASP A 40 -2.83 -1.31 -8.48
C ASP A 40 -3.22 -0.55 -7.21
N ALA A 41 -4.43 0.02 -7.16
CA ALA A 41 -4.99 0.65 -5.97
C ALA A 41 -5.21 -0.35 -4.83
N LEU A 42 -5.73 -1.55 -5.13
CA LEU A 42 -5.84 -2.63 -4.15
C LEU A 42 -4.46 -3.04 -3.63
N ASN A 43 -3.46 -3.15 -4.52
CA ASN A 43 -2.10 -3.50 -4.15
C ASN A 43 -1.41 -2.40 -3.32
N ALA A 44 -1.66 -1.12 -3.64
CA ALA A 44 -1.13 0.01 -2.90
C ALA A 44 -1.74 0.06 -1.49
N LEU A 45 -3.07 -0.07 -1.38
CA LEU A 45 -3.77 -0.12 -0.10
C LEU A 45 -3.31 -1.31 0.74
N GLY A 46 -3.16 -2.49 0.13
CA GLY A 46 -2.72 -3.66 0.88
C GLY A 46 -1.27 -3.58 1.35
N ARG A 47 -0.37 -3.01 0.54
CA ARG A 47 1.00 -2.68 0.98
C ARG A 47 1.02 -1.64 2.10
N HIS A 48 0.07 -0.71 2.07
CA HIS A 48 -0.08 0.31 3.09
C HIS A 48 -0.60 -0.26 4.41
N ASP A 49 -1.68 -1.04 4.39
CA ASP A 49 -2.33 -1.56 5.60
C ASP A 49 -1.59 -2.78 6.19
N HIS A 50 -0.90 -3.54 5.33
CA HIS A 50 -0.26 -4.81 5.69
C HIS A 50 1.13 -4.97 5.04
N PRO A 51 2.10 -4.07 5.29
CA PRO A 51 3.39 -4.05 4.61
C PRO A 51 4.21 -5.34 4.75
N ASP A 52 4.04 -6.05 5.87
CA ASP A 52 4.78 -7.29 6.15
C ASP A 52 4.12 -8.56 5.63
N LEU A 53 2.85 -8.49 5.22
CA LEU A 53 2.07 -9.66 4.83
C LEU A 53 1.60 -9.59 3.37
N TRP A 54 1.32 -8.39 2.86
CA TRP A 54 0.80 -8.20 1.52
C TRP A 54 1.85 -8.56 0.47
N GLY A 55 1.49 -9.43 -0.47
CA GLY A 55 2.44 -9.91 -1.46
C GLY A 55 3.36 -11.05 -1.00
N ARG A 56 3.43 -11.32 0.31
CA ARG A 56 4.41 -12.25 0.89
C ARG A 56 3.83 -13.60 1.31
N LEU A 57 2.51 -13.70 1.49
CA LEU A 57 1.86 -14.97 1.82
C LEU A 57 1.97 -15.97 0.65
N HIS A 58 2.22 -17.24 0.98
CA HIS A 58 2.17 -18.32 0.00
C HIS A 58 0.80 -18.32 -0.73
N GLY A 59 0.84 -18.34 -2.06
CA GLY A 59 -0.37 -18.29 -2.90
C GLY A 59 -0.91 -16.89 -3.18
N TRP A 60 -0.20 -15.83 -2.78
CA TRP A 60 -0.58 -14.46 -3.13
C TRP A 60 -0.65 -14.23 -4.64
N SER A 61 0.30 -14.78 -5.40
CA SER A 61 0.36 -14.73 -6.87
C SER A 61 -0.91 -15.27 -7.56
N ASP A 62 -1.62 -16.16 -6.88
CA ASP A 62 -2.82 -16.82 -7.36
C ASP A 62 -4.11 -16.11 -6.92
N MET A 63 -3.98 -15.10 -6.04
CA MET A 63 -5.13 -14.32 -5.61
C MET A 63 -5.60 -13.40 -6.73
N PRO A 64 -6.91 -13.11 -6.79
CA PRO A 64 -7.98 -13.72 -5.99
C PRO A 64 -8.46 -15.11 -6.51
N PHE A 65 -8.31 -16.16 -5.70
CA PHE A 65 -8.86 -17.51 -5.95
C PHE A 65 -10.10 -17.82 -5.09
N ARG A 66 -10.87 -18.84 -5.49
CA ARG A 66 -12.02 -19.34 -4.70
C ARG A 66 -12.19 -20.85 -4.84
N TRP A 67 -12.73 -21.50 -3.80
CA TRP A 67 -13.15 -22.90 -3.90
C TRP A 67 -14.42 -23.04 -4.74
N ALA A 68 -14.38 -23.88 -5.76
CA ALA A 68 -15.52 -24.24 -6.59
C ALA A 68 -16.05 -25.60 -6.14
N ARG A 69 -17.23 -25.61 -5.51
CA ARG A 69 -17.80 -26.81 -4.86
C ARG A 69 -18.05 -27.96 -5.84
N LYS A 70 -18.55 -27.66 -7.05
CA LYS A 70 -18.90 -28.69 -8.05
C LYS A 70 -17.67 -29.42 -8.56
N GLU A 71 -16.58 -28.69 -8.77
CA GLU A 71 -15.34 -29.21 -9.32
C GLU A 71 -14.37 -29.71 -8.24
N ARG A 72 -14.66 -29.44 -6.96
CA ARG A 72 -13.78 -29.71 -5.82
C ARG A 72 -12.35 -29.19 -6.06
N ARG A 73 -12.23 -27.99 -6.64
CA ARG A 73 -10.95 -27.34 -6.98
C ARG A 73 -10.99 -25.85 -6.71
N TYR A 74 -9.81 -25.24 -6.55
CA TYR A 74 -9.67 -23.79 -6.52
C TYR A 74 -9.65 -23.22 -7.93
N VAL A 75 -10.26 -22.05 -8.09
CA VAL A 75 -10.37 -21.38 -9.38
C VAL A 75 -10.17 -19.88 -9.23
N ARG A 76 -9.50 -19.28 -10.21
CA ARG A 76 -9.48 -17.83 -10.45
C ARG A 76 -10.40 -17.47 -11.62
N HIS A 77 -10.73 -16.19 -11.75
CA HIS A 77 -11.58 -15.70 -12.84
C HIS A 77 -10.83 -14.64 -13.64
N GLU A 78 -11.09 -14.60 -14.94
CA GLU A 78 -10.56 -13.63 -15.87
C GLU A 78 -11.68 -13.17 -16.80
N LEU A 79 -11.77 -11.88 -17.11
CA LEU A 79 -12.74 -11.35 -18.06
C LEU A 79 -12.09 -11.27 -19.45
N ARG A 80 -12.66 -11.97 -20.44
CA ARG A 80 -12.17 -12.00 -21.82
C ARG A 80 -13.29 -11.79 -22.84
N LEU A 81 -12.94 -11.25 -24.01
CA LEU A 81 -13.82 -11.25 -25.17
C LEU A 81 -13.82 -12.62 -25.85
N MET A 82 -15.01 -13.08 -26.23
CA MET A 82 -15.26 -14.29 -27.00
C MET A 82 -16.13 -13.89 -28.19
N GLY A 83 -15.47 -13.48 -29.29
CA GLY A 83 -16.14 -12.81 -30.40
C GLY A 83 -16.71 -11.46 -29.95
N ARG A 84 -18.01 -11.24 -30.20
CA ARG A 84 -18.73 -10.00 -29.84
C ARG A 84 -19.28 -9.96 -28.40
N ARG A 85 -18.98 -10.96 -27.57
CA ARG A 85 -19.49 -11.06 -26.19
C ARG A 85 -18.35 -11.23 -25.20
N ALA A 86 -18.40 -10.50 -24.11
CA ALA A 86 -17.50 -10.71 -22.97
C ALA A 86 -17.98 -11.88 -22.13
N ARG A 87 -17.04 -12.75 -21.73
CA ARG A 87 -17.30 -13.87 -20.83
C ARG A 87 -16.29 -13.89 -19.69
N LEU A 88 -16.78 -14.24 -18.51
CA LEU A 88 -15.94 -14.52 -17.37
C LEU A 88 -15.41 -15.95 -17.51
N ARG A 89 -14.13 -16.08 -17.88
CA ARG A 89 -13.44 -17.36 -17.93
C ARG A 89 -13.03 -17.78 -16.52
N ARG A 90 -13.34 -19.03 -16.18
CA ARG A 90 -12.87 -19.68 -14.97
C ARG A 90 -11.58 -20.43 -15.30
N ILE A 91 -10.54 -20.25 -14.48
CA ILE A 91 -9.25 -20.92 -14.64
C ILE A 91 -9.01 -21.73 -13.36
N THR A 92 -8.80 -23.03 -13.50
CA THR A 92 -8.43 -23.90 -12.38
C THR A 92 -7.03 -23.54 -11.89
N THR A 93 -6.85 -23.45 -10.58
CA THR A 93 -5.57 -23.14 -9.95
C THR A 93 -5.19 -24.28 -9.02
N GLU A 94 -4.00 -24.84 -9.22
CA GLU A 94 -3.40 -25.79 -8.29
C GLU A 94 -2.68 -25.00 -7.21
N LEU A 95 -3.22 -25.04 -5.98
CA LEU A 95 -2.66 -24.32 -4.85
C LEU A 95 -1.91 -25.31 -3.97
N ALA A 96 -0.58 -25.30 -4.05
CA ALA A 96 0.31 -26.03 -3.14
C ALA A 96 0.37 -25.34 -1.75
N LEU A 97 -0.79 -25.18 -1.11
CA LEU A 97 -0.97 -24.45 0.15
C LEU A 97 -1.68 -25.32 1.17
N THR A 98 -1.40 -25.10 2.45
CA THR A 98 -2.21 -25.66 3.54
C THR A 98 -3.58 -24.98 3.63
N GLN A 99 -4.53 -25.59 4.36
CA GLN A 99 -5.83 -24.97 4.58
C GLN A 99 -5.71 -23.67 5.39
N LEU A 100 -4.74 -23.58 6.29
CA LEU A 100 -4.50 -22.42 7.14
C LEU A 100 -4.00 -21.23 6.31
N GLU A 101 -2.97 -21.44 5.48
CA GLU A 101 -2.41 -20.40 4.60
C GLU A 101 -3.46 -19.85 3.64
N ARG A 102 -4.27 -20.74 3.04
CA ARG A 102 -5.38 -20.32 2.17
C ARG A 102 -6.37 -19.42 2.89
N ARG A 103 -6.74 -19.77 4.12
CA ARG A 103 -7.67 -18.98 4.94
C ARG A 103 -7.05 -17.63 5.30
N ALA A 104 -5.77 -17.59 5.67
CA ALA A 104 -5.05 -16.36 5.98
C ALA A 104 -4.99 -15.43 4.78
N CYS A 105 -4.55 -15.93 3.62
CA CYS A 105 -4.45 -15.17 2.38
C CYS A 105 -5.82 -14.65 1.90
N THR A 106 -6.84 -15.50 1.93
CA THR A 106 -8.22 -15.11 1.59
C THR A 106 -8.76 -14.03 2.53
N ARG A 107 -8.49 -14.14 3.84
CA ARG A 107 -8.94 -13.17 4.84
C ARG A 107 -8.27 -11.83 4.62
N LEU A 108 -6.95 -11.80 4.46
CA LEU A 108 -6.17 -10.59 4.22
C LEU A 108 -6.68 -9.82 2.98
N TYR A 109 -6.81 -10.52 1.85
CA TYR A 109 -7.33 -9.93 0.62
C TYR A 109 -8.75 -9.38 0.80
N LYS A 110 -9.63 -10.11 1.51
CA LYS A 110 -11.00 -9.66 1.77
C LYS A 110 -11.04 -8.41 2.63
N THR A 111 -10.15 -8.27 3.61
CA THR A 111 -10.07 -7.08 4.46
C THR A 111 -9.77 -5.85 3.60
N VAL A 112 -8.66 -5.86 2.86
CA VAL A 112 -8.25 -4.73 2.00
C VAL A 112 -9.30 -4.43 0.93
N ARG A 113 -9.87 -5.47 0.31
CA ARG A 113 -10.97 -5.30 -0.65
C ARG A 113 -12.19 -4.64 -0.03
N THR A 114 -12.52 -4.97 1.22
CA THR A 114 -13.66 -4.40 1.93
C THR A 114 -13.44 -2.94 2.24
N THR A 115 -12.24 -2.56 2.72
CA THR A 115 -11.85 -1.17 2.95
C THR A 115 -11.97 -0.34 1.67
N LEU A 116 -11.41 -0.83 0.56
CA LEU A 116 -11.46 -0.12 -0.71
C LEU A 116 -12.91 0.01 -1.22
N ARG A 117 -13.73 -1.04 -1.06
CA ARG A 117 -15.16 -0.99 -1.40
C ARG A 117 -15.90 0.09 -0.62
N GLU A 118 -15.73 0.13 0.69
CA GLU A 118 -16.41 1.10 1.56
C GLU A 118 -16.06 2.55 1.17
N ALA A 119 -14.82 2.80 0.72
CA ALA A 119 -14.42 4.12 0.24
C ALA A 119 -15.21 4.59 -0.99
N PHE A 120 -15.47 3.69 -1.94
CA PHE A 120 -16.28 4.00 -3.12
C PHE A 120 -17.78 4.06 -2.81
N GLU A 121 -18.30 3.16 -1.97
CA GLU A 121 -19.71 3.19 -1.52
C GLU A 121 -20.02 4.50 -0.78
N ALA A 122 -19.05 5.02 -0.02
CA ALA A 122 -19.14 6.31 0.66
C ALA A 122 -18.80 7.52 -0.24
N GLY A 123 -18.53 7.32 -1.54
CA GLY A 123 -18.21 8.40 -2.48
C GLY A 123 -16.86 9.11 -2.23
N ARG A 124 -15.97 8.53 -1.40
CA ARG A 124 -14.63 9.10 -1.11
C ARG A 124 -13.65 8.87 -2.27
N LEU A 125 -13.94 7.88 -3.10
CA LEU A 125 -13.23 7.58 -4.34
C LEU A 125 -14.24 7.45 -5.49
N ALA A 126 -13.78 7.79 -6.69
CA ALA A 126 -14.54 7.60 -7.93
C ALA A 126 -13.77 6.70 -8.89
N ALA A 127 -14.48 5.83 -9.61
CA ALA A 127 -13.91 4.93 -10.60
C ALA A 127 -14.40 5.29 -12.00
N HIS A 128 -13.55 5.04 -13.00
CA HIS A 128 -13.85 5.25 -14.41
C HIS A 128 -13.52 3.98 -15.18
N ALA A 129 -14.32 3.66 -16.19
CA ALA A 129 -14.00 2.64 -17.16
C ALA A 129 -13.26 3.30 -18.33
N VAL A 130 -12.05 2.83 -18.63
CA VAL A 130 -11.27 3.30 -19.77
C VAL A 130 -11.20 2.21 -20.82
N HIS A 131 -11.79 2.47 -21.97
CA HIS A 131 -11.84 1.54 -23.08
C HIS A 131 -10.43 1.22 -23.59
N HIS A 132 -10.11 -0.07 -23.80
CA HIS A 132 -8.76 -0.51 -24.21
C HIS A 132 -8.28 0.06 -25.56
N VAL A 133 -9.17 0.12 -26.56
CA VAL A 133 -8.84 0.60 -27.91
C VAL A 133 -8.96 2.13 -28.05
N THR A 134 -10.10 2.71 -27.67
CA THR A 134 -10.39 4.13 -27.91
C THR A 134 -9.87 5.07 -26.81
N GLY A 135 -9.55 4.55 -25.61
CA GLY A 135 -9.20 5.37 -24.45
C GLY A 135 -10.36 6.21 -23.90
N VAL A 136 -11.58 6.06 -24.46
CA VAL A 136 -12.78 6.76 -23.99
C VAL A 136 -13.05 6.38 -22.54
N ARG A 137 -13.41 7.40 -21.76
CA ARG A 137 -13.61 7.30 -20.32
C ARG A 137 -15.08 7.43 -20.01
N SER A 138 -15.60 6.46 -19.27
CA SER A 138 -16.99 6.47 -18.81
C SER A 138 -17.02 6.43 -17.29
N PRO A 139 -17.70 7.36 -16.61
CA PRO A 139 -17.81 7.33 -15.16
C PRO A 139 -18.51 6.05 -14.73
N MET A 140 -17.97 5.38 -13.72
CA MET A 140 -18.63 4.23 -13.11
C MET A 140 -19.33 4.68 -11.84
N LEU A 141 -20.66 4.66 -11.86
CA LEU A 141 -21.46 4.90 -10.66
C LEU A 141 -21.11 3.84 -9.61
N ALA A 142 -20.99 4.24 -8.34
CA ALA A 142 -20.64 3.34 -7.24
C ALA A 142 -21.53 2.07 -7.26
N PRO A 143 -22.88 2.13 -7.28
CA PRO A 143 -23.70 0.93 -7.38
C PRO A 143 -23.41 0.07 -8.63
N GLY A 144 -22.98 0.67 -9.74
CA GLY A 144 -22.60 -0.03 -10.98
C GLY A 144 -21.29 -0.82 -10.83
N VAL A 145 -20.31 -0.27 -10.10
CA VAL A 145 -19.11 -0.99 -9.67
C VAL A 145 -19.47 -2.14 -8.73
N TRP A 146 -20.55 -2.01 -7.92
CA TRP A 146 -20.89 -2.91 -6.78
C TRP A 146 -22.01 -3.96 -6.98
N LEU A 147 -22.99 -3.75 -7.86
CA LEU A 147 -24.18 -4.61 -7.91
C LEU A 147 -24.25 -5.52 -9.15
N LYS A 148 -23.93 -5.00 -10.35
CA LYS A 148 -24.07 -5.80 -11.59
C LYS A 148 -22.83 -6.59 -11.97
N GLN A 149 -21.64 -6.16 -11.53
CA GLN A 149 -20.36 -6.68 -12.01
C GLN A 149 -19.30 -6.83 -10.91
N ALA A 150 -19.61 -6.55 -9.64
CA ALA A 150 -18.60 -6.20 -8.63
C ALA A 150 -17.74 -7.29 -8.06
N ARG A 151 -18.31 -8.49 -7.91
CA ARG A 151 -17.48 -9.63 -7.56
C ARG A 151 -16.52 -9.91 -8.73
N PRO A 152 -16.99 -9.99 -9.99
CA PRO A 152 -16.11 -10.03 -11.16
C PRO A 152 -15.10 -8.86 -11.27
N ILE A 153 -15.50 -7.60 -11.12
CA ILE A 153 -14.63 -6.43 -11.30
C ILE A 153 -13.45 -6.49 -10.33
N PHE A 154 -13.70 -6.78 -9.06
CA PHE A 154 -12.61 -6.95 -8.09
C PHE A 154 -11.83 -8.26 -8.26
N TYR A 155 -12.35 -9.23 -9.00
CA TYR A 155 -11.57 -10.39 -9.42
C TYR A 155 -10.63 -10.06 -10.58
N THR A 156 -10.96 -9.06 -11.43
CA THR A 156 -10.33 -8.91 -12.75
C THR A 156 -9.79 -7.52 -13.09
N GLY A 157 -10.04 -6.49 -12.27
CA GLY A 157 -9.65 -5.10 -12.55
C GLY A 157 -10.31 -4.47 -13.78
N ARG A 158 -11.30 -5.15 -14.36
CA ARG A 158 -11.83 -4.89 -15.71
C ARG A 158 -13.35 -4.94 -15.73
N THR A 159 -13.93 -4.22 -16.68
CA THR A 159 -15.36 -4.21 -16.94
C THR A 159 -15.67 -4.32 -18.44
N VAL A 160 -16.96 -4.39 -18.77
CA VAL A 160 -17.48 -4.44 -20.14
C VAL A 160 -18.36 -3.22 -20.36
N ILE A 161 -18.06 -2.46 -21.42
CA ILE A 161 -18.94 -1.43 -21.96
C ILE A 161 -19.86 -2.11 -22.98
N ARG A 162 -21.18 -1.93 -22.81
CA ARG A 162 -22.21 -2.51 -23.67
C ARG A 162 -23.07 -1.42 -24.26
N GLU A 163 -23.01 -1.29 -25.58
CA GLU A 163 -23.83 -0.35 -26.34
C GLU A 163 -24.74 -1.14 -27.29
N PRO A 164 -26.03 -0.77 -27.43
CA PRO A 164 -26.93 -1.43 -28.35
C PRO A 164 -26.38 -1.44 -29.78
N GLY A 165 -26.34 -2.61 -30.42
CA GLY A 165 -25.85 -2.75 -31.80
C GLY A 165 -24.32 -2.76 -31.95
N VAL A 166 -23.56 -2.54 -30.87
CA VAL A 166 -22.09 -2.53 -30.87
C VAL A 166 -21.56 -3.80 -30.18
N PRO A 167 -20.45 -4.41 -30.66
CA PRO A 167 -19.80 -5.50 -29.95
C PRO A 167 -19.40 -5.14 -28.52
N ASP A 168 -19.43 -6.11 -27.60
CA ASP A 168 -18.92 -5.90 -26.23
C ASP A 168 -17.47 -5.41 -26.26
N GLN A 169 -17.19 -4.44 -25.41
CA GLN A 169 -15.89 -3.77 -25.34
C GLN A 169 -15.27 -3.93 -23.94
N LEU A 170 -13.99 -4.30 -23.87
CA LEU A 170 -13.28 -4.36 -22.58
C LEU A 170 -12.75 -2.98 -22.19
N ALA A 171 -12.89 -2.69 -20.91
CA ALA A 171 -12.37 -1.49 -20.30
C ALA A 171 -11.63 -1.82 -19.00
N ASP A 172 -10.53 -1.11 -18.75
CA ASP A 172 -9.85 -1.13 -17.46
C ASP A 172 -10.61 -0.23 -16.49
N VAL A 173 -10.75 -0.69 -15.24
CA VAL A 173 -11.29 0.14 -14.18
C VAL A 173 -10.14 0.92 -13.54
N VAL A 174 -10.21 2.23 -13.61
CA VAL A 174 -9.18 3.14 -13.09
C VAL A 174 -9.75 4.14 -12.09
N ILE A 175 -8.86 4.68 -11.27
CA ILE A 175 -9.10 5.66 -10.24
C ILE A 175 -8.13 6.80 -10.48
N GLU A 176 -8.53 8.04 -10.23
CA GLU A 176 -7.58 9.14 -10.30
C GLU A 176 -6.51 8.97 -9.21
N GLN A 177 -5.23 8.94 -9.61
CA GLN A 177 -4.13 8.67 -8.70
C GLN A 177 -4.06 9.73 -7.59
N SER A 178 -4.24 11.01 -7.96
CA SER A 178 -4.20 12.12 -6.99
C SER A 178 -5.29 11.98 -5.91
N ALA A 179 -6.48 11.51 -6.29
CA ALA A 179 -7.58 11.29 -5.36
C ALA A 179 -7.32 10.09 -4.46
N PHE A 180 -6.77 9.01 -5.02
CA PHE A 180 -6.35 7.84 -4.25
C PHE A 180 -5.27 8.18 -3.22
N ASP A 181 -4.25 8.94 -3.61
CA ASP A 181 -3.15 9.34 -2.73
C ASP A 181 -3.64 10.23 -1.57
N ARG A 182 -4.57 11.16 -1.83
CA ARG A 182 -5.21 11.95 -0.76
C ARG A 182 -6.03 11.08 0.18
N TRP A 183 -6.78 10.13 -0.37
CA TRP A 183 -7.63 9.24 0.40
C TRP A 183 -6.81 8.28 1.29
N ILE A 184 -5.76 7.66 0.75
CA ILE A 184 -4.94 6.70 1.51
C ILE A 184 -4.21 7.40 2.67
N GLU A 185 -3.74 8.63 2.46
CA GLU A 185 -3.14 9.46 3.51
C GLU A 185 -4.14 9.79 4.62
N ALA A 186 -5.39 10.15 4.26
CA ALA A 186 -6.46 10.38 5.23
C ALA A 186 -6.86 9.08 5.95
N HIS A 187 -6.92 7.96 5.24
CA HIS A 187 -7.19 6.63 5.81
C HIS A 187 -6.13 6.25 6.85
N ARG A 188 -4.85 6.51 6.56
CA ARG A 188 -3.75 6.30 7.50
C ARG A 188 -3.94 7.09 8.79
N LYS A 189 -4.27 8.38 8.68
CA LYS A 189 -4.48 9.25 9.85
C LYS A 189 -5.65 8.77 10.71
N ALA A 190 -6.75 8.37 10.08
CA ALA A 190 -7.92 7.84 10.80
C ALA A 190 -7.63 6.53 11.55
N GLY A 191 -6.74 5.68 11.03
CA GLY A 191 -6.34 4.43 11.68
C GLY A 191 -5.22 4.57 12.71
N ALA A 192 -4.53 5.72 12.76
CA ALA A 192 -3.37 5.90 13.62
C ALA A 192 -3.77 6.02 15.10
N LYS A 193 -3.12 5.24 15.97
CA LYS A 193 -3.30 5.40 17.41
C LYS A 193 -2.52 6.63 17.86
N ASN A 194 -3.15 7.52 18.61
CA ASN A 194 -2.45 8.65 19.22
C ASN A 194 -1.28 8.16 20.08
N THR A 195 -0.11 8.77 19.90
CA THR A 195 1.05 8.50 20.75
C THR A 195 0.76 8.84 22.21
N SER A 196 1.17 7.97 23.13
CA SER A 196 1.00 8.18 24.57
C SER A 196 1.90 9.32 25.07
N GLU A 197 1.47 10.03 26.12
CA GLU A 197 2.25 11.16 26.66
C GLU A 197 3.62 10.72 27.18
N ALA A 198 3.70 9.55 27.83
CA ALA A 198 4.95 8.99 28.34
C ALA A 198 5.98 8.75 27.22
N MET A 199 5.51 8.28 26.06
CA MET A 199 6.37 8.04 24.90
C MET A 199 6.90 9.33 24.31
N LEU A 200 6.05 10.37 24.19
CA LEU A 200 6.49 11.68 23.74
C LEU A 200 7.53 12.29 24.70
N ARG A 201 7.34 12.17 26.02
CA ARG A 201 8.34 12.63 26.99
C ARG A 201 9.68 11.92 26.80
N ARG A 202 9.66 10.59 26.66
CA ARG A 202 10.87 9.79 26.45
C ARG A 202 11.57 10.12 25.13
N ALA A 203 10.82 10.40 24.06
CA ALA A 203 11.39 10.88 22.81
C ALA A 203 12.09 12.24 22.98
N GLY A 204 11.51 13.16 23.76
CA GLY A 204 12.13 14.45 24.08
C GLY A 204 13.43 14.33 24.87
N GLU A 205 13.45 13.42 25.85
CA GLU A 205 14.65 13.10 26.65
C GLU A 205 15.76 12.50 25.78
N LEU A 206 15.42 11.55 24.91
CA LEU A 206 16.34 10.90 23.99
C LEU A 206 16.97 11.89 23.02
N ILE A 207 16.15 12.72 22.37
CA ILE A 207 16.65 13.78 21.47
C ILE A 207 17.61 14.71 22.23
N GLY A 208 17.22 15.18 23.42
CA GLY A 208 18.07 16.08 24.20
C GLY A 208 19.37 15.41 24.70
N ALA A 209 19.36 14.12 24.99
CA ALA A 209 20.56 13.36 25.35
C ALA A 209 21.49 13.20 24.14
N HIS A 210 20.92 12.87 22.98
CA HIS A 210 21.66 12.71 21.73
C HIS A 210 22.30 14.03 21.27
N GLU A 211 21.58 15.15 21.35
CA GLU A 211 22.13 16.48 21.05
C GLU A 211 23.34 16.81 21.92
N ARG A 212 23.27 16.52 23.23
CA ARG A 212 24.39 16.75 24.16
C ARG A 212 25.57 15.83 23.90
N ALA A 213 25.33 14.57 23.56
CA ALA A 213 26.39 13.60 23.30
C ALA A 213 27.19 13.92 22.03
N HIS A 214 26.58 14.61 21.07
CA HIS A 214 27.15 14.88 19.75
C HIS A 214 27.33 16.38 19.44
N ASP A 215 27.14 17.26 20.43
CA ASP A 215 27.34 18.72 20.39
C ASP A 215 26.63 19.48 19.24
N TYR A 216 25.38 19.11 18.96
CA TYR A 216 24.53 19.82 17.98
C TYR A 216 23.16 20.19 18.56
N GLY A 217 22.46 21.09 17.88
CA GLY A 217 21.07 21.44 18.17
C GLY A 217 20.18 21.31 16.94
N ILE A 218 18.93 20.90 17.13
CA ILE A 218 17.90 20.81 16.07
C ILE A 218 16.79 21.83 16.28
N THR A 219 16.18 22.27 15.20
CA THR A 219 15.00 23.12 15.24
C THR A 219 13.76 22.34 15.69
N ARG A 220 12.72 23.08 16.10
CA ARG A 220 11.42 22.49 16.48
C ARG A 220 10.83 21.67 15.34
N ASP A 221 10.90 22.18 14.13
CA ASP A 221 10.22 21.58 12.98
C ASP A 221 10.98 20.33 12.50
N GLU A 222 12.31 20.32 12.58
CA GLU A 222 13.14 19.12 12.37
C GLU A 222 12.84 18.04 13.41
N ALA A 223 12.76 18.43 14.70
CA ALA A 223 12.40 17.53 15.78
C ALA A 223 10.98 16.96 15.61
N LEU A 224 10.01 17.79 15.21
CA LEU A 224 8.64 17.37 14.96
C LEU A 224 8.59 16.37 13.81
N ARG A 225 9.24 16.66 12.67
CA ARG A 225 9.33 15.73 11.54
C ARG A 225 9.95 14.41 11.95
N LEU A 226 11.08 14.45 12.65
CA LEU A 226 11.77 13.24 13.11
C LEU A 226 10.87 12.35 13.99
N VAL A 227 10.20 12.93 14.98
CA VAL A 227 9.31 12.17 15.89
C VAL A 227 8.03 11.72 15.18
N ALA A 228 7.47 12.55 14.30
CA ALA A 228 6.26 12.21 13.53
C ALA A 228 6.54 11.09 12.53
N ASP A 229 7.63 11.18 11.76
CA ASP A 229 8.05 10.17 10.78
C ASP A 229 8.33 8.82 11.49
N ALA A 230 9.01 8.85 12.64
CA ALA A 230 9.28 7.66 13.44
C ALA A 230 8.00 7.04 14.03
N ALA A 231 7.07 7.85 14.55
CA ALA A 231 5.79 7.37 15.04
C ALA A 231 4.93 6.77 13.90
N GLN A 232 4.98 7.41 12.74
CA GLN A 232 4.23 7.01 11.55
C GLN A 232 4.65 5.63 11.04
N GLN A 233 5.93 5.26 11.11
CA GLN A 233 6.40 3.90 10.79
C GLN A 233 5.70 2.80 11.62
N HIS A 234 5.17 3.16 12.79
CA HIS A 234 4.48 2.25 13.70
C HIS A 234 2.97 2.52 13.79
N GLY A 235 2.39 3.20 12.80
CA GLY A 235 0.95 3.47 12.74
C GLY A 235 0.46 4.37 13.87
N ARG A 236 1.30 5.30 14.35
CA ARG A 236 0.97 6.25 15.41
C ARG A 236 1.01 7.68 14.90
N GLU A 237 0.15 8.52 15.47
CA GLU A 237 0.09 9.94 15.14
C GLU A 237 0.61 10.80 16.30
N VAL A 238 1.32 11.87 15.95
CA VAL A 238 1.86 12.84 16.90
C VAL A 238 1.13 14.16 16.71
N SER A 239 0.28 14.49 17.68
CA SER A 239 -0.34 15.82 17.75
C SER A 239 0.73 16.89 17.99
N GLU A 240 0.78 17.91 17.12
CA GLU A 240 1.71 19.05 17.25
C GLU A 240 1.58 19.75 18.61
N ARG A 241 0.35 19.91 19.13
CA ARG A 241 0.10 20.49 20.45
C ARG A 241 0.75 19.66 21.56
N ARG A 242 0.61 18.34 21.50
CA ARG A 242 1.24 17.42 22.47
C ARG A 242 2.75 17.39 22.32
N PHE A 243 3.26 17.37 21.09
CA PHE A 243 4.69 17.47 20.80
C PHE A 243 5.29 18.74 21.42
N LYS A 244 4.70 19.90 21.17
CA LYS A 244 5.18 21.19 21.69
C LYS A 244 5.27 21.16 23.22
N LYS A 245 4.26 20.59 23.89
CA LYS A 245 4.18 20.51 25.35
C LYS A 245 5.15 19.48 25.95
N LEU A 246 5.25 18.29 25.36
CA LEU A 246 5.88 17.12 25.98
C LEU A 246 7.28 16.82 25.47
N VAL A 247 7.60 17.21 24.23
CA VAL A 247 8.90 16.98 23.60
C VAL A 247 9.73 18.27 23.60
N TRP A 248 9.14 19.37 23.14
CA TRP A 248 9.89 20.60 22.85
C TRP A 248 10.07 21.52 24.07
N ALA A 249 9.00 21.82 24.80
CA ALA A 249 9.06 22.73 25.95
C ALA A 249 10.07 22.28 27.05
N PRO A 250 10.15 20.99 27.43
CA PRO A 250 11.09 20.54 28.46
C PRO A 250 12.57 20.73 28.09
N ARG A 251 12.90 20.74 26.80
CA ARG A 251 14.27 20.95 26.30
C ARG A 251 14.74 22.39 26.49
N LYS A 252 13.82 23.37 26.47
CA LYS A 252 14.13 24.79 26.71
C LYS A 252 14.37 25.13 28.18
N ALA A 253 13.77 24.38 29.10
CA ALA A 253 13.84 24.66 30.53
C ALA A 253 15.15 24.20 31.20
N LYS A 254 15.91 23.30 30.56
CA LYS A 254 17.14 22.71 31.13
C LYS A 254 18.45 23.10 30.40
N ALA A 255 18.37 23.85 29.31
CA ALA A 255 19.55 24.20 28.52
C ALA A 255 19.94 25.67 28.75
N GLY A 256 21.03 25.89 29.50
CA GLY A 256 21.85 27.07 29.27
C GLY A 256 22.22 27.13 27.78
N ARG A 257 22.12 28.34 27.21
CA ARG A 257 22.36 28.75 25.81
C ARG A 257 22.26 27.63 24.75
N PRO A 258 21.26 27.65 23.83
CA PRO A 258 21.14 26.61 22.82
C PRO A 258 22.45 26.44 22.04
N ALA A 259 22.93 25.20 21.93
CA ALA A 259 24.05 24.87 21.05
C ALA A 259 23.74 25.45 19.66
N LYS A 260 24.72 26.11 19.04
CA LYS A 260 24.57 26.59 17.67
C LYS A 260 24.12 25.41 16.81
N THR A 261 23.12 25.61 15.95
CA THR A 261 22.64 24.58 15.03
C THR A 261 23.78 24.20 14.06
N GLN A 262 24.55 23.17 14.41
CA GLN A 262 25.59 22.60 13.56
C GLN A 262 24.91 21.67 12.54
N LYS A 263 24.42 22.24 11.43
CA LYS A 263 23.63 21.48 10.43
C LYS A 263 24.36 20.26 9.90
N GLU A 264 25.67 20.33 9.69
CA GLU A 264 26.49 19.21 9.19
C GLU A 264 26.48 18.03 10.15
N GLN A 265 26.68 18.28 11.45
CA GLN A 265 26.61 17.23 12.48
C GLN A 265 25.21 16.64 12.62
N PHE A 266 24.16 17.47 12.58
CA PHE A 266 22.80 16.94 12.58
C PHE A 266 22.54 16.05 11.36
N VAL A 267 22.96 16.46 10.16
CA VAL A 267 22.80 15.65 8.95
C VAL A 267 23.51 14.30 9.08
N GLN A 268 24.73 14.30 9.63
CA GLN A 268 25.51 13.07 9.86
C GLN A 268 24.83 12.12 10.87
N HIS A 269 24.22 12.66 11.92
CA HIS A 269 23.63 11.87 13.00
C HIS A 269 22.11 11.66 12.90
N ARG A 270 21.44 12.26 11.91
CA ARG A 270 19.98 12.22 11.76
C ARG A 270 19.44 10.80 11.66
N ALA A 271 20.10 9.94 10.89
CA ALA A 271 19.66 8.56 10.67
C ALA A 271 19.71 7.74 11.96
N ASP A 272 20.78 7.89 12.76
CA ASP A 272 20.93 7.21 14.04
C ASP A 272 19.88 7.70 15.05
N LEU A 273 19.74 9.03 15.20
CA LEU A 273 18.70 9.61 16.05
C LEU A 273 17.29 9.14 15.65
N PHE A 274 17.01 9.07 14.35
CA PHE A 274 15.75 8.54 13.84
C PHE A 274 15.51 7.09 14.28
N MET A 275 16.51 6.21 14.12
CA MET A 275 16.40 4.80 14.52
C MET A 275 16.15 4.64 16.01
N GLN A 276 16.86 5.41 16.85
CA GLN A 276 16.67 5.38 18.30
C GLN A 276 15.27 5.85 18.72
N VAL A 277 14.77 6.91 18.08
CA VAL A 277 13.40 7.39 18.31
C VAL A 277 12.36 6.39 17.81
N ALA A 278 12.56 5.77 16.64
CA ALA A 278 11.68 4.73 16.10
C ALA A 278 11.58 3.51 17.04
N ALA A 279 12.68 3.10 17.66
CA ALA A 279 12.70 1.99 18.62
C ALA A 279 11.79 2.21 19.85
N LEU A 280 11.57 3.46 20.27
CA LEU A 280 10.61 3.79 21.33
C LEU A 280 9.17 3.44 20.94
N PHE A 281 8.83 3.59 19.66
CA PHE A 281 7.50 3.27 19.15
C PHE A 281 7.32 1.77 18.92
N ALA A 282 8.37 1.07 18.48
CA ALA A 282 8.38 -0.39 18.28
C ALA A 282 8.16 -1.20 19.57
N SER A 283 8.82 -0.80 20.67
CA SER A 283 8.76 -1.51 21.96
C SER A 283 7.39 -1.51 22.65
N SER A 284 6.49 -0.63 22.21
CA SER A 284 5.12 -0.49 22.74
C SER A 284 4.05 -1.22 21.91
N ALA A 285 4.44 -1.86 20.80
CA ALA A 285 3.54 -2.55 19.89
C ALA A 285 3.35 -4.05 20.25
N ARG A 286 4.06 -4.55 21.28
CA ARG A 286 3.81 -5.89 21.83
C ARG A 286 2.71 -5.78 22.90
N PRO A 287 1.58 -6.49 22.74
CA PRO A 287 0.62 -6.68 23.83
C PRO A 287 1.24 -7.44 25.01
#